data_AF-A0A3D3CWQ3-F1
#
_entry.id   AF-A0A3D3CWQ3-F1
#
_cell.length_a   1.000
_cell.length_b   1.000
_cell.length_c   1.000
_cell.angle_alpha   90.00
_cell.angle_beta   90.00
_cell.angle_gamma   90.00
#
_symmetry.space_group_name_H-M   'P 1'
#
loop_
_entity.id
_entity.type
_entity.pdbx_description
1 polymer ?
#
loop_
_entity_poly.entity_id
_entity_poly.type
_entity_poly.pdbx_seq_one_letter_code
_entity_poly.pdbx_strand_id
1 'polypeptide(L)'
;MGVAIAGNQTLAFRNTANTDHFKKYKLVLTNLEVPLELRYAFNPENTNKSWKIALGFKAGVLMSAYTKGKTLENAAGQVTNQYIEKQSSKQFFNGGRIVGTARVSYGWIG
;
A
#
# COMPACT_ATOMS: atom_id res chain seq x y z
N MET A 1 -17.47 -2.74 -14.33
CA MET A 1 -17.51 -3.60 -13.12
C MET A 1 -16.80 -2.84 -12.00
N GLY A 2 -17.52 -2.37 -10.99
CA GLY A 2 -16.95 -1.63 -9.86
C GLY A 2 -16.55 -2.57 -8.73
N VAL A 3 -15.51 -2.22 -7.98
CA VAL A 3 -15.16 -2.94 -6.74
C VAL A 3 -15.79 -2.19 -5.58
N ALA A 4 -16.59 -2.89 -4.78
CA ALA A 4 -17.12 -2.35 -3.53
C ALA A 4 -15.98 -2.20 -2.52
N ILE A 5 -15.77 -0.99 -2.03
CA ILE A 5 -14.79 -0.68 -0.98
C ILE A 5 -15.60 -0.33 0.27
N ALA A 6 -15.20 -0.85 1.43
CA ALA A 6 -15.99 -0.78 2.66
C ALA A 6 -16.46 0.65 2.97
N GLY A 7 -17.79 0.84 3.05
CA GLY A 7 -18.49 2.10 3.27
C GLY A 7 -19.00 2.74 1.96
N ASN A 8 -20.16 2.29 1.44
CA ASN A 8 -21.02 2.84 0.36
C ASN A 8 -20.42 3.60 -0.86
N GLN A 9 -19.11 3.64 -1.03
CA GLN A 9 -18.41 4.44 -2.02
C GLN A 9 -17.83 3.48 -3.07
N THR A 10 -18.47 3.42 -4.24
CA THR A 10 -18.03 2.56 -5.33
C THR A 10 -17.02 3.31 -6.21
N LEU A 11 -15.81 2.77 -6.35
CA LEU A 11 -14.84 3.26 -7.32
C LEU A 11 -15.13 2.64 -8.69
N ALA A 12 -15.46 3.48 -9.68
CA ALA A 12 -15.69 3.04 -11.05
C ALA A 12 -14.37 3.01 -11.83
N PHE A 13 -13.99 1.84 -12.33
CA PHE A 13 -12.91 1.72 -13.32
C PHE A 13 -13.48 2.02 -14.71
N ARG A 14 -12.99 3.10 -15.34
CA ARG A 14 -13.37 3.47 -16.71
C ARG A 14 -12.22 3.10 -17.65
N ASN A 15 -12.56 2.53 -18.80
CA ASN A 15 -11.61 2.34 -19.88
C ASN A 15 -11.36 3.69 -20.54
N THR A 16 -10.10 4.15 -20.53
CA THR A 16 -9.67 5.42 -21.10
C THR A 16 -8.83 5.24 -22.38
N ALA A 17 -8.91 4.08 -23.05
CA ALA A 17 -8.13 3.81 -24.25
C ALA A 17 -8.42 4.81 -25.40
N ASN A 18 -9.66 5.29 -25.49
CA ASN A 18 -10.08 6.25 -26.52
C ASN A 18 -10.16 7.70 -26.01
N THR A 19 -9.58 8.00 -24.83
CA THR A 19 -9.61 9.35 -24.25
C THR A 19 -8.21 9.75 -23.76
N ASP A 20 -8.02 11.03 -23.52
CA ASP A 20 -6.80 11.53 -22.89
C ASP A 20 -6.65 10.90 -21.48
N HIS A 21 -5.47 10.37 -21.19
CA HIS A 21 -5.17 9.69 -19.94
C HIS A 21 -3.69 9.83 -19.58
N PHE A 22 -3.36 9.59 -18.30
CA PHE A 22 -1.95 9.59 -17.90
C PHE A 22 -1.30 8.25 -18.20
N LYS A 23 -0.12 8.29 -18.83
CA LYS A 23 0.72 7.11 -19.11
C LYS A 23 1.09 6.35 -17.84
N LYS A 24 1.35 7.08 -16.75
CA LYS A 24 1.82 6.51 -15.48
C LYS A 24 0.98 7.01 -14.32
N TYR A 25 0.45 6.08 -13.53
CA TYR A 25 -0.24 6.34 -12.27
C TYR A 25 0.51 5.72 -11.09
N LYS A 26 0.65 6.49 -10.01
CA LYS A 26 1.14 6.01 -8.72
C LYS A 26 0.12 6.32 -7.63
N LEU A 27 -0.25 5.31 -6.86
CA LEU A 27 -0.99 5.49 -5.61
C LEU A 27 -0.01 5.59 -4.44
N VAL A 28 -0.20 6.57 -3.56
CA VAL A 28 0.58 6.71 -2.34
C VAL A 28 -0.35 6.81 -1.13
N LEU A 29 -0.07 5.97 -0.13
CA LEU A 29 -0.81 5.87 1.12
C LEU A 29 0.17 6.10 2.28
N THR A 30 -0.13 7.08 3.12
CA THR A 30 0.64 7.38 4.34
C THR A 30 -0.17 6.94 5.54
N ASN A 31 0.37 5.99 6.32
CA ASN A 31 -0.29 5.43 7.49
C ASN A 31 0.55 5.64 8.75
N LEU A 32 -0.09 5.92 9.88
CA LEU A 32 0.52 5.77 11.20
C LEU A 32 0.28 4.34 11.63
N GLU A 33 1.33 3.60 11.91
CA GLU A 33 1.24 2.18 12.26
C GLU A 33 1.83 1.94 13.64
N VAL A 34 1.09 1.20 14.46
CA VAL A 34 1.55 0.65 15.73
C VAL A 34 1.78 -0.85 15.54
N PRO A 35 3.04 -1.32 15.59
CA PRO A 35 3.36 -2.73 15.50
C PRO A 35 3.28 -3.39 16.89
N LEU A 36 2.53 -4.48 16.99
CA LEU A 36 2.54 -5.38 18.13
C LEU A 36 3.11 -6.72 17.67
N GLU A 37 4.26 -7.12 18.21
CA GLU A 37 4.93 -8.35 17.81
C GLU A 37 5.31 -9.17 19.05
N LEU A 38 4.83 -10.41 19.10
CA LEU A 38 5.32 -11.43 20.02
C LEU A 38 6.56 -12.07 19.40
N ARG A 39 7.65 -12.12 20.16
CA ARG A 39 8.92 -12.69 19.72
C ARG A 39 9.30 -13.82 20.68
N TYR A 40 9.61 -14.99 20.13
CA TYR A 40 10.05 -16.15 20.89
C TYR A 40 11.37 -16.67 20.32
N ALA A 41 12.37 -16.84 21.19
CA ALA A 41 13.63 -17.47 20.86
C ALA A 41 13.68 -18.82 21.59
N PHE A 42 13.93 -19.89 20.84
CA PHE A 42 13.98 -21.25 21.39
C PHE A 42 15.14 -21.45 22.38
N ASN A 43 16.24 -20.72 22.19
CA ASN A 43 17.36 -20.67 23.11
C ASN A 43 17.76 -19.19 23.33
N PRO A 44 17.24 -18.53 24.38
CA PRO A 44 17.54 -17.13 24.64
C PRO A 44 19.01 -16.89 25.03
N GLU A 45 19.65 -17.85 25.71
CA GLU A 45 21.05 -17.76 26.14
C GLU A 45 22.04 -17.83 24.97
N ASN A 46 21.72 -18.60 23.93
CA ASN A 46 22.52 -18.72 22.71
C ASN A 46 21.74 -18.30 21.46
N THR A 47 21.33 -17.03 21.44
CA THR A 47 20.59 -16.38 20.36
C THR A 47 21.29 -16.47 18.97
N ASN A 48 22.61 -16.69 18.93
CA ASN A 48 23.40 -16.84 17.69
C ASN A 48 23.28 -18.22 17.01
N LYS A 49 22.76 -19.24 17.71
CA LYS A 49 22.49 -20.59 17.16
C LYS A 49 21.06 -21.03 17.48
N SER A 50 20.14 -20.07 17.57
CA SER A 50 18.75 -20.31 17.95
C SER A 50 17.81 -19.97 16.81
N TRP A 51 16.77 -20.79 16.69
CA TRP A 51 15.54 -20.43 16.00
C TRP A 51 14.87 -19.28 16.75
N LYS A 52 14.36 -18.31 15.99
CA LYS A 52 13.59 -17.19 16.49
C LYS A 52 12.35 -17.09 15.63
N ILE A 53 11.20 -17.01 16.27
CA ILE A 53 9.92 -16.78 15.61
C ILE A 53 9.37 -15.45 16.12
N ALA A 54 8.78 -14.66 15.23
CA ALA A 54 7.96 -13.55 15.64
C ALA A 54 6.64 -13.56 14.89
N LEU A 55 5.58 -13.41 15.66
CA LEU A 55 4.20 -13.31 15.18
C LEU A 55 3.66 -11.99 15.69
N GLY A 56 3.10 -11.20 14.80
CA GLY A 56 2.61 -9.88 15.15
C GLY A 56 1.49 -9.41 14.26
N PHE A 57 1.01 -8.23 14.59
CA PHE A 57 0.09 -7.48 13.75
C PHE A 57 0.45 -6.01 13.82
N LYS A 58 0.12 -5.31 12.74
CA LYS A 58 0.25 -3.86 12.62
C LYS A 58 -1.15 -3.30 12.51
N ALA A 59 -1.56 -2.53 13.51
CA ALA A 59 -2.75 -1.71 13.42
C ALA A 59 -2.33 -0.32 12.94
N GLY A 60 -3.00 0.23 11.94
CA GLY A 60 -2.67 1.54 11.42
C GLY A 60 -3.87 2.35 11.00
N VAL A 61 -3.67 3.67 10.99
CA VAL A 61 -4.66 4.66 10.56
C VAL A 61 -4.13 5.45 9.37
N LEU A 62 -5.00 5.79 8.44
CA LEU A 62 -4.66 6.50 7.20
C LEU A 62 -4.56 8.02 7.41
N MET A 63 -3.35 8.58 7.40
CA MET A 63 -3.15 10.04 7.47
C MET A 63 -3.33 10.74 6.13
N SER A 64 -2.90 10.13 5.04
CA SER A 64 -3.06 10.76 3.72
C SER A 64 -3.07 9.71 2.62
N ALA A 65 -3.85 10.00 1.58
CA ALA A 65 -3.94 9.21 0.38
C ALA A 65 -3.94 10.16 -0.81
N TYR A 66 -3.02 9.94 -1.73
CA TYR A 66 -2.96 10.74 -2.95
C TYR A 66 -2.54 9.88 -4.15
N THR A 67 -3.11 10.21 -5.30
CA THR A 67 -2.74 9.64 -6.59
C THR A 67 -1.91 10.64 -7.37
N LYS A 68 -0.92 10.14 -8.10
CA LYS A 68 -0.05 10.94 -8.96
C LYS A 68 -0.12 10.40 -10.39
N GLY A 69 -0.65 11.21 -11.30
CA GLY A 69 -0.59 10.99 -12.74
C GLY A 69 0.63 11.69 -13.33
N LYS A 70 1.33 11.06 -14.26
CA LYS A 70 2.44 11.68 -15.01
C LYS A 70 2.30 11.38 -16.50
N THR A 71 2.57 12.40 -17.31
CA THR A 71 2.56 12.36 -18.78
C THR A 71 1.14 12.15 -19.30
N LEU A 72 0.47 13.24 -19.67
CA LEU A 72 -0.83 13.16 -20.31
C LEU A 72 -0.63 12.78 -21.78
N GLU A 73 -1.23 11.67 -22.18
CA GLU A 73 -1.24 11.16 -23.54
C GLU A 73 -2.67 11.18 -24.07
N ASN A 74 -2.81 11.43 -25.37
CA ASN A 74 -4.09 11.29 -26.05
C ASN A 74 -4.40 9.83 -26.39
N ALA A 75 -5.61 9.57 -26.90
CA ALA A 75 -6.06 8.25 -27.34
C ALA A 75 -5.12 7.57 -28.38
N ALA A 76 -4.34 8.37 -29.13
CA ALA A 76 -3.37 7.88 -30.11
C ALA A 76 -1.98 7.60 -29.51
N GLY A 77 -1.81 7.71 -28.18
CA GLY A 77 -0.54 7.49 -27.49
C GLY A 77 0.48 8.61 -27.68
N GLN A 78 0.07 9.76 -28.22
CA GLN A 78 0.94 10.93 -28.32
C GLN A 78 0.89 11.74 -27.03
N VAL A 79 2.06 12.20 -26.58
CA VAL A 79 2.19 13.03 -25.39
C VAL A 79 1.65 14.42 -25.68
N THR A 80 0.43 14.70 -25.22
CA THR A 80 -0.19 16.03 -25.32
C THR A 80 0.53 17.01 -24.40
N ASN A 81 0.88 16.61 -23.17
CA ASN A 81 1.56 17.48 -22.23
C ASN A 81 2.33 16.71 -21.14
N GLN A 82 3.57 17.12 -20.84
CA GLN A 82 4.39 16.53 -19.78
C GLN A 82 4.08 17.17 -18.41
N TYR A 83 2.82 17.11 -17.98
CA TYR A 83 2.46 17.59 -16.64
C TYR A 83 2.29 16.45 -15.64
N ILE A 84 2.33 16.82 -14.36
CA ILE A 84 2.17 15.94 -13.22
C ILE A 84 0.94 16.41 -12.45
N GLU A 85 -0.05 15.54 -12.32
CA GLU A 85 -1.22 15.80 -11.50
C GLU A 85 -1.09 15.06 -10.16
N LYS A 86 -1.44 15.75 -9.07
CA LYS A 86 -1.55 15.15 -7.75
C LYS A 86 -2.95 15.39 -7.22
N GLN A 87 -3.72 14.31 -7.05
CA GLN A 87 -5.04 14.38 -6.45
C GLN A 87 -5.00 13.72 -5.08
N SER A 88 -5.24 14.51 -4.02
CA SER A 88 -5.32 14.01 -2.65
C SER A 88 -6.78 13.73 -2.31
N SER A 89 -7.13 12.47 -2.07
CA SER A 89 -8.47 12.09 -1.62
C SER A 89 -8.43 10.82 -0.80
N LYS A 90 -9.13 10.86 0.33
CA LYS A 90 -9.31 9.71 1.25
C LYS A 90 -10.64 8.98 1.04
N GLN A 91 -11.50 9.49 0.17
CA GLN A 91 -12.92 9.09 0.09
C GLN A 91 -13.16 7.64 -0.35
N PHE A 92 -12.14 6.99 -0.92
CA PHE A 92 -12.19 5.61 -1.42
C PHE A 92 -11.28 4.66 -0.63
N PHE A 93 -10.68 5.12 0.47
CA PHE A 93 -9.77 4.31 1.28
C PHE A 93 -10.36 4.08 2.67
N ASN A 94 -10.20 2.86 3.18
CA ASN A 94 -10.54 2.55 4.56
C ASN A 94 -9.59 3.31 5.50
N GLY A 95 -10.16 3.97 6.52
CA GLY A 95 -9.38 4.74 7.50
C GLY A 95 -8.53 3.87 8.42
N GLY A 96 -8.95 2.64 8.68
CA GLY A 96 -8.23 1.67 9.49
C GLY A 96 -7.66 0.51 8.66
N ARG A 97 -6.46 0.06 9.03
CA ARG A 97 -5.83 -1.16 8.48
C ARG A 97 -5.29 -2.03 9.60
N ILE A 98 -5.49 -3.34 9.48
CA ILE A 98 -4.90 -4.35 10.35
C ILE A 98 -4.19 -5.35 9.44
N VAL A 99 -2.90 -5.59 9.68
CA VAL A 99 -2.07 -6.49 8.87
C VAL A 99 -1.32 -7.44 9.78
N GLY A 100 -1.49 -8.75 9.58
CA GLY A 100 -0.70 -9.77 10.27
C GLY A 100 0.74 -9.83 9.72
N THR A 101 1.71 -10.04 10.60
CA THR A 101 3.12 -10.25 10.26
C THR A 101 3.63 -11.52 10.92
N ALA A 102 4.42 -12.29 10.17
CA ALA A 102 5.10 -13.48 10.68
C ALA A 102 6.51 -13.50 10.12
N ARG A 103 7.49 -13.81 10.96
CA ARG A 103 8.89 -14.00 10.54
C ARG A 103 9.54 -15.12 11.33
N VAL A 104 10.42 -15.85 10.66
CA VAL A 104 11.26 -16.88 11.25
C VAL A 104 12.71 -16.59 10.87
N SER A 105 13.61 -16.71 11.83
CA SER A 105 15.04 -16.54 11.62
C SER A 105 15.86 -17.56 12.40
N TYR A 106 17.10 -17.77 11.97
CA TYR A 106 18.02 -18.69 12.62
C TYR A 106 19.40 -18.05 12.82
N GLY A 107 19.80 -17.88 14.08
CA GLY A 107 21.09 -17.30 14.42
C GLY A 107 21.26 -15.87 13.90
N TRP A 108 22.34 -15.62 13.15
CA TRP A 108 22.63 -14.33 12.51
C TRP A 108 21.91 -14.13 11.17
N ILE A 109 21.35 -15.20 10.59
CA ILE A 109 20.64 -15.17 9.31
C ILE A 109 19.16 -14.99 9.62
N GLY A 110 18.66 -13.77 9.44
CA GLY A 110 17.33 -13.39 9.92
C GLY A 110 16.96 -11.94 9.86
#